data_AF-A0A5J5C2P4-F1
#
_entry.id   AF-A0A5J5C2P4-F1
#
_cell.length_a   1.000
_cell.length_b   1.000
_cell.length_c   1.000
_cell.angle_alpha   90.00
_cell.angle_beta   90.00
_cell.angle_gamma   90.00
#
_symmetry.space_group_name_H-M   'P 1'
#
loop_
_entity.id
_entity.type
_entity.pdbx_description
1 polymer ?
#
loop_
_entity_poly.entity_id
_entity_poly.type
_entity_poly.pdbx_seq_one_letter_code
_entity_poly.pdbx_strand_id
1 'polypeptide(L)'
;MRTREPTDQNYIAANDDQRSAKEKAIEDWLPISSSRHAKWWYSAFHNVTAMVGAGVLSLPYAMSELGCSHVLEGLQEDVQYGYKPKTTAGTVFNFFSALGDVAFAYAGHNVVLEIQATIPSTPERPSKGPMWRGVIIAYIVVALCYFPVALIGYQIYAMPVFDMIETVLVKNLHFKPSTKLRFITRNIYVAFTMFVGITFPFFGSLLGFFGGLALAPTSYFLPCIMWLAIKKPKRFGLSWFTNWICIILGVILMIISPIGGLRQIIIQAKDFKFYS
;
A
#
# COMPACT_ATOMS: atom_id res chain seq x y z
N MET A 1 51.15 -1.35 55.53
CA MET A 1 50.07 -2.03 54.80
C MET A 1 50.39 -1.88 53.31
N ARG A 2 51.07 -2.86 52.69
CA ARG A 2 51.49 -2.78 51.28
C ARG A 2 50.37 -3.42 50.45
N THR A 3 49.63 -2.60 49.70
CA THR A 3 48.60 -3.07 48.77
C THR A 3 49.27 -3.97 47.73
N ARG A 4 48.83 -5.23 47.60
CA ARG A 4 49.35 -6.17 46.60
C ARG A 4 48.93 -5.67 45.21
N GLU A 5 49.89 -5.51 44.31
CA GLU A 5 49.60 -5.23 42.90
C GLU A 5 48.85 -6.43 42.29
N PRO A 6 47.86 -6.21 41.41
CA PRO A 6 47.15 -7.32 40.80
C PRO A 6 48.12 -8.10 39.90
N THR A 7 48.11 -9.42 40.02
CA THR A 7 48.91 -10.32 39.18
C THR A 7 48.47 -10.19 37.72
N ASP A 8 49.42 -10.28 36.77
CA ASP A 8 49.15 -10.19 35.32
C ASP A 8 48.01 -11.08 34.85
N GLN A 9 47.81 -12.22 35.50
CA GLN A 9 46.74 -13.18 35.20
C GLN A 9 45.34 -12.65 35.54
N ASN A 10 45.21 -11.83 36.60
CA ASN A 10 43.97 -11.13 36.92
C ASN A 10 43.73 -9.94 35.99
N TYR A 11 44.80 -9.26 35.53
CA TYR A 11 44.70 -8.22 34.50
C TYR A 11 44.27 -8.79 33.14
N ILE A 12 44.81 -9.94 32.75
CA ILE A 12 44.44 -10.63 31.50
C ILE A 12 43.01 -11.14 31.58
N ALA A 13 42.62 -11.82 32.67
CA ALA A 13 41.25 -12.32 32.84
C ALA A 13 40.21 -11.20 32.91
N ALA A 14 40.49 -10.10 33.62
CA ALA A 14 39.59 -8.95 33.68
C ALA A 14 39.48 -8.24 32.32
N ASN A 15 40.58 -8.13 31.55
CA ASN A 15 40.52 -7.59 30.19
C ASN A 15 39.81 -8.51 29.21
N ASP A 16 39.91 -9.84 29.36
CA ASP A 16 39.26 -10.81 28.50
C ASP A 16 37.74 -10.85 28.76
N ASP A 17 37.33 -10.83 30.04
CA ASP A 17 35.92 -10.69 30.45
C ASP A 17 35.35 -9.32 30.04
N GLN A 18 36.13 -8.24 30.17
CA GLN A 18 35.70 -6.89 29.79
C GLN A 18 35.69 -6.70 28.27
N ARG A 19 36.55 -7.41 27.54
CA ARG A 19 36.54 -7.47 26.07
C ARG A 19 35.38 -8.31 25.58
N SER A 20 35.04 -9.41 26.26
CA SER A 20 33.81 -10.17 26.01
C SER A 20 32.55 -9.37 26.33
N ALA A 21 32.51 -8.62 27.44
CA ALA A 21 31.38 -7.76 27.80
C ALA A 21 31.26 -6.54 26.87
N LYS A 22 32.38 -5.95 26.43
CA LYS A 22 32.39 -4.88 25.42
C LYS A 22 31.97 -5.42 24.05
N GLU A 23 32.47 -6.58 23.64
CA GLU A 23 32.05 -7.26 22.40
C GLU A 23 30.56 -7.58 22.44
N LYS A 24 30.05 -8.08 23.56
CA LYS A 24 28.62 -8.35 23.76
C LYS A 24 27.78 -7.07 23.77
N ALA A 25 28.27 -6.00 24.40
CA ALA A 25 27.62 -4.68 24.35
C ALA A 25 27.67 -4.08 22.94
N ILE A 26 28.73 -4.32 22.17
CA ILE A 26 28.84 -3.94 20.76
C ILE A 26 27.88 -4.78 19.92
N GLU A 27 27.80 -6.09 20.15
CA GLU A 27 26.85 -6.97 19.46
C GLU A 27 25.40 -6.58 19.76
N ASP A 28 25.08 -6.26 21.01
CA ASP A 28 23.76 -5.77 21.43
C ASP A 28 23.45 -4.38 20.86
N TRP A 29 24.47 -3.55 20.62
CA TRP A 29 24.32 -2.22 20.03
C TRP A 29 24.24 -2.24 18.49
N LEU A 30 24.93 -3.17 17.84
CA LEU A 30 24.99 -3.29 16.39
C LEU A 30 23.62 -3.73 15.84
N PRO A 31 23.04 -3.01 14.86
CA PRO A 31 21.70 -3.33 14.31
C PRO A 31 21.57 -4.75 13.73
N ILE A 32 22.69 -5.36 13.35
CA ILE A 32 22.73 -6.69 12.72
C ILE A 32 22.74 -7.80 13.79
N SER A 33 23.30 -7.57 14.98
CA SER A 33 23.48 -8.58 16.03
C SER A 33 22.62 -8.33 17.28
N SER A 34 22.03 -7.14 17.42
CA SER A 34 21.18 -6.78 18.55
C SER A 34 19.99 -7.74 18.74
N SER A 35 19.58 -7.97 19.98
CA SER A 35 18.44 -8.83 20.30
C SER A 35 17.15 -8.31 19.69
N ARG A 36 16.55 -9.12 18.82
CA ARG A 36 15.30 -8.83 18.11
C ARG A 36 14.11 -9.34 18.92
N HIS A 37 13.01 -8.59 18.93
CA HIS A 37 11.81 -8.95 19.72
C HIS A 37 10.51 -8.95 18.92
N ALA A 38 10.55 -8.61 17.62
CA ALA A 38 9.34 -8.53 16.81
C ALA A 38 8.72 -9.92 16.59
N LYS A 39 7.39 -9.99 16.76
CA LYS A 39 6.59 -11.18 16.49
C LYS A 39 6.15 -11.20 15.02
N TRP A 40 5.73 -12.37 14.53
CA TRP A 40 5.30 -12.53 13.14
C TRP A 40 4.08 -11.68 12.76
N TRP A 41 3.18 -11.41 13.70
CA TRP A 41 1.95 -10.66 13.43
C TRP A 41 2.21 -9.18 13.18
N TYR A 42 3.33 -8.61 13.63
CA TYR A 42 3.74 -7.25 13.25
C TYR A 42 3.87 -7.13 11.73
N SER A 43 4.42 -8.17 11.07
CA SER A 43 4.46 -8.24 9.60
C SER A 43 3.08 -8.12 8.96
N ALA A 44 2.07 -8.75 9.56
CA ALA A 44 0.71 -8.67 9.04
C ALA A 44 0.15 -7.24 9.17
N PHE A 45 0.25 -6.62 10.36
CA PHE A 45 -0.25 -5.26 10.57
C PHE A 45 0.42 -4.22 9.68
N HIS A 46 1.75 -4.22 9.59
CA HIS A 46 2.46 -3.24 8.77
C HIS A 46 2.17 -3.42 7.27
N ASN A 47 2.09 -4.66 6.76
CA ASN A 47 1.69 -4.90 5.37
C ASN A 47 0.26 -4.43 5.11
N VAL A 48 -0.68 -4.72 6.02
CA VAL A 48 -2.06 -4.23 5.93
C VAL A 48 -2.08 -2.71 5.96
N THR A 49 -1.38 -2.04 6.87
CA THR A 49 -1.33 -0.58 6.95
C THR A 49 -0.71 0.05 5.69
N ALA A 50 0.37 -0.52 5.15
CA ALA A 50 1.00 -0.03 3.93
C ALA A 50 0.07 -0.12 2.72
N MET A 51 -0.69 -1.22 2.59
CA MET A 51 -1.60 -1.45 1.47
C MET A 51 -2.91 -0.68 1.65
N VAL A 52 -3.53 -0.74 2.83
CA VAL A 52 -4.79 -0.02 3.13
C VAL A 52 -4.58 1.49 3.07
N GLY A 53 -3.41 2.01 3.50
CA GLY A 53 -3.09 3.44 3.40
C GLY A 53 -3.18 3.95 1.95
N ALA A 54 -2.67 3.19 0.98
CA ALA A 54 -2.81 3.50 -0.44
C ALA A 54 -4.29 3.53 -0.88
N GLY A 55 -5.11 2.60 -0.41
CA GLY A 55 -6.56 2.55 -0.70
C GLY A 55 -7.38 3.64 0.00
N VAL A 56 -6.97 4.11 1.19
CA VAL A 56 -7.67 5.21 1.89
C VAL A 56 -7.52 6.52 1.12
N LEU A 57 -6.37 6.76 0.48
CA LEU A 57 -6.15 7.96 -0.32
C LEU A 57 -7.06 8.00 -1.56
N SER A 58 -7.46 6.85 -2.11
CA SER A 58 -8.39 6.77 -3.26
C SER A 58 -9.86 6.76 -2.88
N LEU A 59 -10.18 6.62 -1.59
CA LEU A 59 -11.54 6.46 -1.09
C LEU A 59 -12.45 7.66 -1.39
N PRO A 60 -12.02 8.94 -1.22
CA PRO A 60 -12.86 10.08 -1.58
C PRO A 60 -13.24 10.10 -3.07
N TYR A 61 -12.28 9.78 -3.95
CA TYR A 61 -12.49 9.70 -5.39
C TYR A 61 -13.40 8.52 -5.77
N ALA A 62 -13.24 7.34 -5.16
CA ALA A 62 -14.13 6.21 -5.40
C ALA A 62 -15.57 6.49 -4.93
N MET A 63 -15.71 7.17 -3.79
CA MET A 63 -17.02 7.52 -3.20
C MET A 63 -17.77 8.57 -4.03
N SER A 64 -17.08 9.52 -4.67
CA SER A 64 -17.73 10.48 -5.58
C SER A 64 -18.29 9.80 -6.82
N GLU A 65 -17.55 8.87 -7.42
CA GLU A 65 -17.99 8.15 -8.62
C GLU A 65 -19.17 7.21 -8.31
N LEU A 66 -19.09 6.44 -7.22
CA LEU A 66 -20.17 5.53 -6.80
C LEU A 66 -21.43 6.28 -6.36
N GLY A 67 -21.27 7.43 -5.69
CA GLY A 67 -22.38 8.29 -5.30
C GLY A 67 -23.10 8.89 -6.51
N CYS A 68 -22.35 9.35 -7.53
CA CYS A 68 -22.93 9.81 -8.79
C CYS A 68 -23.66 8.70 -9.55
N SER A 69 -23.09 7.50 -9.65
CA SER A 69 -23.74 6.37 -10.35
C SER A 69 -25.12 6.03 -9.77
N HIS A 70 -25.23 5.95 -8.44
CA HIS A 70 -26.51 5.63 -7.79
C HIS A 70 -27.53 6.78 -7.87
N VAL A 71 -27.08 8.03 -7.96
CA VAL A 71 -27.96 9.19 -8.12
C VAL A 71 -28.43 9.36 -9.57
N LEU A 72 -27.58 9.02 -10.55
CA LEU A 72 -27.85 9.20 -11.98
C LEU A 72 -28.55 8.01 -12.63
N GLU A 73 -28.55 6.82 -12.00
CA GLU A 73 -29.29 5.63 -12.45
C GLU A 73 -30.80 5.87 -12.66
N GLY A 74 -31.36 6.98 -12.16
CA GLY A 74 -32.76 7.36 -12.36
C GLY A 74 -33.04 8.60 -13.23
N LEU A 75 -32.03 9.31 -13.78
CA LEU A 75 -32.25 10.66 -14.35
C LEU A 75 -31.81 10.89 -15.80
N GLN A 76 -30.97 10.04 -16.41
CA GLN A 76 -30.53 10.24 -17.80
C GLN A 76 -30.44 8.92 -18.58
N GLU A 77 -31.26 8.78 -19.62
CA GLU A 77 -31.29 7.61 -20.53
C GLU A 77 -30.10 7.55 -21.52
N ASP A 78 -29.25 8.59 -21.61
CA ASP A 78 -28.11 8.69 -22.55
C ASP A 78 -26.74 8.91 -21.86
N VAL A 79 -26.56 8.39 -20.64
CA VAL A 79 -25.21 8.35 -20.06
C VAL A 79 -24.47 7.15 -20.63
N GLN A 80 -23.49 7.42 -21.49
CA GLN A 80 -22.63 6.36 -22.04
C GLN A 80 -21.68 5.84 -20.95
N TYR A 81 -22.10 4.80 -20.22
CA TYR A 81 -21.29 4.07 -19.23
C TYR A 81 -20.18 3.19 -19.88
N GLY A 82 -19.83 3.46 -21.14
CA GLY A 82 -18.93 2.66 -21.96
C GLY A 82 -17.45 2.99 -21.79
N TYR A 83 -16.61 2.02 -22.19
CA TYR A 83 -15.16 2.15 -22.23
C TYR A 83 -14.73 3.32 -23.15
N LYS A 84 -14.15 4.38 -22.56
CA LYS A 84 -13.95 5.70 -23.20
C LYS A 84 -12.92 5.84 -24.34
N PRO A 85 -11.88 4.97 -24.54
CA PRO A 85 -10.89 5.25 -25.58
C PRO A 85 -11.41 4.91 -26.97
N LYS A 86 -11.53 5.95 -27.82
CA LYS A 86 -11.90 5.83 -29.24
C LYS A 86 -10.76 5.31 -30.14
N THR A 87 -9.56 5.07 -29.58
CA THR A 87 -8.35 4.65 -30.32
C THR A 87 -7.65 3.48 -29.65
N THR A 88 -7.08 2.59 -30.46
CA THR A 88 -6.32 1.40 -29.99
C THR A 88 -5.16 1.78 -29.07
N ALA A 89 -4.44 2.86 -29.38
CA ALA A 89 -3.36 3.36 -28.52
C ALA A 89 -3.89 3.81 -27.14
N GLY A 90 -5.05 4.48 -27.10
CA GLY A 90 -5.69 4.86 -25.84
C GLY A 90 -6.07 3.66 -24.98
N THR A 91 -6.59 2.60 -25.59
CA THR A 91 -6.92 1.33 -24.92
C THR A 91 -5.68 0.71 -24.27
N VAL A 92 -4.56 0.63 -25.00
CA VAL A 92 -3.31 0.07 -24.47
C VAL A 92 -2.79 0.88 -23.29
N PHE A 93 -2.73 2.21 -23.42
CA PHE A 93 -2.28 3.07 -22.32
C PHE A 93 -3.17 2.97 -21.08
N ASN A 94 -4.50 2.90 -21.27
CA ASN A 94 -5.44 2.73 -20.16
C ASN A 94 -5.27 1.37 -19.48
N PHE A 95 -5.05 0.31 -20.26
CA PHE A 95 -4.81 -1.03 -19.72
C PHE A 95 -3.55 -1.06 -18.83
N PHE A 96 -2.44 -0.52 -19.32
CA PHE A 96 -1.20 -0.47 -18.53
C PHE A 96 -1.30 0.49 -17.34
N SER A 97 -2.00 1.61 -17.48
CA SER A 97 -2.29 2.51 -16.35
C SER A 97 -3.08 1.79 -15.25
N ALA A 98 -4.08 0.99 -15.63
CA ALA A 98 -4.87 0.19 -14.68
C ALA A 98 -4.01 -0.90 -14.02
N LEU A 99 -3.08 -1.53 -14.74
CA LEU A 99 -2.09 -2.42 -14.13
C LEU A 99 -1.18 -1.68 -13.14
N GLY A 100 -0.86 -0.41 -13.41
CA GLY A 100 -0.18 0.49 -12.46
C GLY A 100 -1.01 0.74 -11.21
N ASP A 101 -2.31 0.99 -11.34
CA ASP A 101 -3.23 1.15 -10.20
C ASP A 101 -3.23 -0.09 -9.30
N VAL A 102 -3.26 -1.28 -9.92
CA VAL A 102 -3.15 -2.55 -9.19
C VAL A 102 -1.79 -2.67 -8.50
N ALA A 103 -0.69 -2.36 -9.19
CA ALA A 103 0.64 -2.38 -8.59
C ALA A 103 0.75 -1.41 -7.39
N PHE A 104 0.09 -0.25 -7.47
CA PHE A 104 0.00 0.71 -6.37
C PHE A 104 -0.82 0.17 -5.20
N ALA A 105 -1.98 -0.42 -5.46
CA ALA A 105 -2.88 -0.93 -4.44
C ALA A 105 -2.28 -2.09 -3.60
N TYR A 106 -1.29 -2.80 -4.15
CA TYR A 106 -0.64 -3.97 -3.53
C TYR A 106 0.83 -3.73 -3.11
N ALA A 107 1.24 -2.49 -2.90
CA ALA A 107 2.62 -2.05 -2.65
C ALA A 107 3.26 -2.43 -1.29
N GLY A 108 2.71 -3.40 -0.56
CA GLY A 108 3.12 -3.72 0.82
C GLY A 108 4.51 -4.32 0.96
N HIS A 109 5.09 -4.86 -0.12
CA HIS A 109 6.37 -5.58 -0.12
C HIS A 109 7.58 -4.74 0.34
N ASN A 110 7.51 -3.41 0.19
CA ASN A 110 8.61 -2.52 0.57
C ASN A 110 8.90 -2.54 2.09
N VAL A 111 7.89 -2.83 2.90
CA VAL A 111 8.02 -2.87 4.37
C VAL A 111 8.49 -4.25 4.85
N VAL A 112 8.42 -5.27 4.00
CA VAL A 112 8.77 -6.66 4.37
C VAL A 112 10.22 -6.78 4.82
N LEU A 113 11.16 -6.10 4.13
CA LEU A 113 12.58 -6.16 4.48
C LEU A 113 12.89 -5.46 5.82
N GLU A 114 12.22 -4.34 6.09
CA GLU A 114 12.33 -3.62 7.36
C GLU A 114 11.85 -4.50 8.53
N ILE A 115 10.73 -5.20 8.34
CA ILE A 115 10.19 -6.09 9.37
C ILE A 115 11.03 -7.36 9.50
N GLN A 116 11.53 -7.91 8.39
CA GLN A 116 12.43 -9.04 8.42
C GLN A 116 13.69 -8.73 9.24
N ALA A 117 14.16 -7.48 9.17
CA ALA A 117 15.30 -7.01 9.95
C ALA A 117 15.01 -6.94 11.46
N THR A 118 13.74 -6.88 11.90
CA THR A 118 13.38 -6.83 13.33
C THR A 118 12.93 -8.17 13.91
N ILE A 119 12.71 -9.20 13.07
CA ILE A 119 12.34 -10.56 13.51
C ILE A 119 13.60 -11.37 13.83
N PRO A 120 13.66 -12.09 14.97
CA PRO A 120 14.77 -12.98 15.29
C PRO A 120 14.99 -14.02 14.19
N SER A 121 16.22 -14.16 13.72
CA SER A 121 16.60 -15.19 12.75
C SER A 121 17.87 -15.88 13.22
N THR A 122 17.81 -17.19 13.43
CA THR A 122 19.00 -18.04 13.63
C THR A 122 19.17 -18.97 12.42
N PRO A 123 20.37 -19.53 12.19
CA PRO A 123 20.57 -20.52 11.11
C PRO A 123 19.58 -21.70 11.19
N GLU A 124 19.18 -22.08 12.40
CA GLU A 124 18.25 -23.18 12.69
C GLU A 124 16.78 -22.77 12.54
N ARG A 125 16.45 -21.49 12.83
CA ARG A 125 15.10 -20.93 12.75
C ARG A 125 15.11 -19.66 11.90
N PRO A 126 15.02 -19.79 10.56
CA PRO A 126 15.09 -18.64 9.66
C PRO A 126 13.81 -17.79 9.74
N SER A 127 13.96 -16.47 9.72
CA SER A 127 12.83 -15.51 9.78
C SER A 127 11.84 -15.61 8.61
N LYS A 128 12.24 -16.24 7.49
CA LYS A 128 11.39 -16.47 6.31
C LYS A 128 10.07 -17.19 6.61
N GLY A 129 10.07 -18.13 7.56
CA GLY A 129 8.90 -18.94 7.89
C GLY A 129 7.79 -18.11 8.57
N PRO A 130 8.10 -17.48 9.72
CA PRO A 130 7.19 -16.53 10.37
C PRO A 130 6.72 -15.41 9.43
N MET A 131 7.61 -14.90 8.59
CA MET A 131 7.30 -13.82 7.66
C MET A 131 6.29 -14.24 6.57
N TRP A 132 6.43 -15.44 6.01
CA TRP A 132 5.49 -15.96 5.02
C TRP A 132 4.05 -16.07 5.57
N ARG A 133 3.92 -16.48 6.85
CA ARG A 133 2.61 -16.49 7.53
C ARG A 133 2.03 -15.08 7.68
N GLY A 134 2.85 -14.11 8.07
CA GLY A 134 2.45 -12.71 8.19
C GLY A 134 1.97 -12.13 6.85
N VAL A 135 2.70 -12.40 5.77
CA VAL A 135 2.35 -11.96 4.41
C VAL A 135 1.02 -12.58 3.95
N ILE A 136 0.84 -13.90 4.10
CA ILE A 136 -0.42 -14.55 3.66
C ILE A 136 -1.63 -13.95 4.38
N ILE A 137 -1.54 -13.80 5.71
CA ILE A 137 -2.64 -13.26 6.50
C ILE A 137 -2.93 -11.81 6.09
N ALA A 138 -1.89 -11.00 5.86
CA ALA A 138 -2.07 -9.63 5.38
C ALA A 138 -2.82 -9.57 4.05
N TYR A 139 -2.42 -10.39 3.06
CA TYR A 139 -3.07 -10.39 1.74
C TYR A 139 -4.51 -10.91 1.80
N ILE A 140 -4.82 -11.87 2.67
CA ILE A 140 -6.21 -12.31 2.91
C ILE A 140 -7.03 -11.17 3.50
N VAL A 141 -6.52 -10.48 4.51
CA VAL A 141 -7.19 -9.32 5.12
C VAL A 141 -7.41 -8.22 4.08
N VAL A 142 -6.38 -7.89 3.28
CA VAL A 142 -6.50 -6.87 2.22
C VAL A 142 -7.54 -7.28 1.17
N ALA A 143 -7.56 -8.53 0.72
CA ALA A 143 -8.58 -9.03 -0.19
C ALA A 143 -10.00 -8.91 0.41
N LEU A 144 -10.16 -9.28 1.69
CA LEU A 144 -11.43 -9.12 2.43
C LEU A 144 -11.81 -7.65 2.66
N CYS A 145 -10.84 -6.72 2.67
CA CYS A 145 -11.12 -5.29 2.74
C CYS A 145 -11.52 -4.73 1.37
N TYR A 146 -10.78 -5.06 0.31
CA TYR A 146 -10.99 -4.49 -1.03
C TYR A 146 -12.23 -5.05 -1.72
N PHE A 147 -12.52 -6.34 -1.55
CA PHE A 147 -13.64 -6.99 -2.26
C PHE A 147 -15.01 -6.42 -1.86
N PRO A 148 -15.36 -6.26 -0.56
CA PRO A 148 -16.60 -5.58 -0.17
C PRO A 148 -16.61 -4.09 -0.51
N VAL A 149 -15.46 -3.41 -0.43
CA VAL A 149 -15.34 -1.99 -0.85
C VAL A 149 -15.74 -1.83 -2.31
N ALA A 150 -15.29 -2.73 -3.18
CA ALA A 150 -15.60 -2.68 -4.61
C ALA A 150 -17.08 -2.93 -4.93
N LEU A 151 -17.79 -3.73 -4.12
CA LEU A 151 -19.17 -4.14 -4.41
C LEU A 151 -20.25 -3.32 -3.67
N ILE A 152 -20.01 -3.00 -2.40
CA ILE A 152 -20.98 -2.36 -1.50
C ILE A 152 -20.32 -1.29 -0.59
N GLY A 153 -19.10 -0.88 -0.93
CA GLY A 153 -18.28 0.01 -0.09
C GLY A 153 -19.00 1.30 0.24
N TYR A 154 -19.66 1.91 -0.74
CA TYR A 154 -20.45 3.11 -0.49
C TYR A 154 -21.48 2.90 0.63
N GLN A 155 -22.25 1.81 0.57
CA GLN A 155 -23.30 1.53 1.55
C GLN A 155 -22.74 1.17 2.94
N ILE A 156 -21.63 0.42 3.01
CA ILE A 156 -21.02 0.01 4.28
C ILE A 156 -20.33 1.19 4.99
N TYR A 157 -19.56 2.00 4.27
CA TYR A 157 -18.74 3.05 4.87
C TYR A 157 -19.50 4.37 5.06
N ALA A 158 -20.47 4.70 4.18
CA ALA A 158 -21.25 5.93 4.35
C ALA A 158 -22.22 5.86 5.53
N MET A 159 -22.79 4.68 5.84
CA MET A 159 -23.80 4.53 6.90
C MET A 159 -23.30 4.94 8.30
N PRO A 160 -22.15 4.44 8.81
CA PRO A 160 -21.61 4.90 10.09
C PRO A 160 -21.26 6.39 10.10
N VAL A 161 -20.81 6.95 8.98
CA VAL A 161 -20.51 8.37 8.85
C VAL A 161 -21.79 9.20 8.90
N PHE A 162 -22.86 8.76 8.22
CA PHE A 162 -24.18 9.36 8.34
C PHE A 162 -24.69 9.33 9.77
N ASP A 163 -24.60 8.19 10.44
CA ASP A 163 -25.03 8.05 11.83
C ASP A 163 -24.22 8.96 12.78
N MET A 164 -22.92 9.10 12.56
CA MET A 164 -22.06 10.01 13.33
C MET A 164 -22.47 11.48 13.11
N ILE A 165 -22.65 11.91 11.86
CA ILE A 165 -23.04 13.29 11.55
C ILE A 165 -24.44 13.58 12.10
N GLU A 166 -25.41 12.67 11.91
CA GLU A 166 -26.75 12.77 12.47
C GLU A 166 -26.70 12.85 14.01
N THR A 167 -25.85 12.05 14.66
CA THR A 167 -25.67 12.07 16.11
C THR A 167 -25.12 13.41 16.59
N VAL A 168 -24.11 13.97 15.92
CA VAL A 168 -23.55 15.28 16.26
C VAL A 168 -24.60 16.38 16.07
N LEU A 169 -25.35 16.35 14.96
CA LEU A 169 -26.40 17.34 14.69
C LEU A 169 -27.53 17.30 15.74
N VAL A 170 -27.97 16.11 16.13
CA VAL A 170 -29.09 15.96 17.08
C VAL A 170 -28.65 16.16 18.53
N LYS A 171 -27.53 15.56 18.95
CA LYS A 171 -27.09 15.56 20.36
C LYS A 171 -26.23 16.77 20.74
N ASN A 172 -25.33 17.20 19.87
CA ASN A 172 -24.43 18.33 20.19
C ASN A 172 -25.03 19.66 19.73
N LEU A 173 -25.62 19.69 18.53
CA LEU A 173 -26.18 20.90 17.92
C LEU A 173 -27.70 21.04 18.12
N HIS A 174 -28.33 20.13 18.88
CA HIS A 174 -29.73 20.19 19.31
C HIS A 174 -30.76 20.32 18.18
N PHE A 175 -30.44 19.85 16.97
CA PHE A 175 -31.42 19.78 15.89
C PHE A 175 -32.49 18.72 16.18
N LYS A 176 -33.75 18.99 15.77
CA LYS A 176 -34.84 18.02 15.93
C LYS A 176 -34.62 16.81 15.02
N PRO A 177 -34.65 15.57 15.55
CA PRO A 177 -34.55 14.37 14.72
C PRO A 177 -35.75 14.30 13.78
N SER A 178 -35.49 14.36 12.46
CA SER A 178 -36.52 14.33 11.42
C SER A 178 -36.01 13.69 10.14
N THR A 179 -36.91 13.13 9.33
CA THR A 179 -36.59 12.58 8.01
C THR A 179 -36.00 13.63 7.07
N LYS A 180 -36.43 14.89 7.21
CA LYS A 180 -35.87 16.03 6.46
C LYS A 180 -34.41 16.30 6.83
N LEU A 181 -34.06 16.24 8.12
CA LEU A 181 -32.68 16.39 8.58
C LEU A 181 -31.80 15.29 7.98
N ARG A 182 -32.23 14.03 8.05
CA ARG A 182 -31.50 12.90 7.42
C ARG A 182 -31.28 13.09 5.94
N PHE A 183 -32.33 13.46 5.21
CA PHE A 183 -32.27 13.69 3.77
C PHE A 183 -31.27 14.80 3.45
N ILE A 184 -31.34 15.94 4.15
CA ILE A 184 -30.43 17.08 3.95
C ILE A 184 -28.98 16.68 4.26
N THR A 185 -28.73 16.07 5.42
CA THR A 185 -27.39 15.68 5.85
C THR A 185 -26.73 14.71 4.87
N ARG A 186 -27.46 13.71 4.38
CA ARG A 186 -26.95 12.72 3.43
C ARG A 186 -26.64 13.35 2.07
N ASN A 187 -27.49 14.22 1.57
CA ASN A 187 -27.23 14.95 0.32
C ASN A 187 -26.05 15.93 0.45
N ILE A 188 -25.89 16.60 1.59
CA ILE A 188 -24.73 17.47 1.86
C ILE A 188 -23.44 16.65 1.88
N TYR A 189 -23.45 15.48 2.52
CA TYR A 189 -22.28 14.59 2.53
C TYR A 189 -21.93 14.11 1.11
N VAL A 190 -22.91 13.67 0.34
CA VAL A 190 -22.71 13.25 -1.07
C VAL A 190 -22.18 14.41 -1.90
N ALA A 191 -22.75 15.60 -1.76
CA ALA A 191 -22.29 16.79 -2.46
C ALA A 191 -20.85 17.16 -2.07
N PHE A 192 -20.48 16.99 -0.80
CA PHE A 192 -19.12 17.23 -0.33
C PHE A 192 -18.12 16.20 -0.88
N THR A 193 -18.43 14.90 -0.84
CA THR A 193 -17.55 13.88 -1.41
C THR A 193 -17.43 14.03 -2.92
N MET A 194 -18.53 14.35 -3.60
CA MET A 194 -18.55 14.69 -5.02
C MET A 194 -17.70 15.91 -5.33
N PHE A 195 -17.80 16.99 -4.54
CA PHE A 195 -16.95 18.17 -4.66
C PHE A 195 -15.46 17.83 -4.54
N VAL A 196 -15.08 17.02 -3.55
CA VAL A 196 -13.69 16.57 -3.38
C VAL A 196 -13.23 15.74 -4.57
N GLY A 197 -14.06 14.80 -5.05
CA GLY A 197 -13.73 13.97 -6.22
C GLY A 197 -13.56 14.78 -7.51
N ILE A 198 -14.46 15.72 -7.76
CA ILE A 198 -14.40 16.63 -8.92
C ILE A 198 -13.21 17.59 -8.81
N THR A 199 -12.81 17.98 -7.59
CA THR A 199 -11.63 18.84 -7.38
C THR A 199 -10.32 18.11 -7.76
N PHE A 200 -10.27 16.79 -7.62
CA PHE A 200 -9.08 15.97 -7.90
C PHE A 200 -9.40 14.81 -8.88
N PRO A 201 -9.80 15.09 -10.13
CA PRO A 201 -10.29 14.06 -11.06
C PRO A 201 -9.18 13.15 -11.57
N PHE A 202 -7.92 13.58 -11.45
CA PHE A 202 -6.74 12.87 -11.91
C PHE A 202 -6.19 11.85 -10.91
N PHE A 203 -6.87 11.62 -9.77
CA PHE A 203 -6.34 10.77 -8.70
C PHE A 203 -6.06 9.34 -9.18
N GLY A 204 -6.98 8.70 -9.91
CA GLY A 204 -6.74 7.37 -10.49
C GLY A 204 -5.54 7.35 -11.45
N SER A 205 -5.41 8.35 -12.32
CA SER A 205 -4.26 8.43 -13.24
C SER A 205 -2.93 8.70 -12.51
N LEU A 206 -2.97 9.35 -11.36
CA LEU A 206 -1.82 9.56 -10.48
C LEU A 206 -1.37 8.26 -9.82
N LEU A 207 -2.31 7.41 -9.39
CA LEU A 207 -2.00 6.08 -8.85
C LEU A 207 -1.31 5.20 -9.90
N GLY A 208 -1.82 5.18 -11.13
CA GLY A 208 -1.23 4.39 -12.22
C GLY A 208 0.15 4.89 -12.61
N PHE A 209 0.35 6.21 -12.56
CA PHE A 209 1.66 6.81 -12.77
C PHE A 209 2.68 6.36 -11.72
N PHE A 210 2.39 6.53 -10.43
CA PHE A 210 3.33 6.15 -9.36
C PHE A 210 3.47 4.64 -9.18
N GLY A 211 2.39 3.89 -9.39
CA GLY A 211 2.37 2.42 -9.38
C GLY A 211 3.28 1.84 -10.47
N GLY A 212 3.25 2.42 -11.66
CA GLY A 212 4.20 2.09 -12.73
C GLY A 212 5.63 2.52 -12.39
N LEU A 213 5.83 3.81 -12.10
CA LEU A 213 7.17 4.41 -12.02
C LEU A 213 7.98 3.93 -10.81
N ALA A 214 7.39 3.93 -9.62
CA ALA A 214 8.10 3.70 -8.36
C ALA A 214 7.94 2.26 -7.86
N LEU A 215 6.77 1.66 -8.07
CA LEU A 215 6.44 0.36 -7.50
C LEU A 215 6.72 -0.80 -8.45
N ALA A 216 6.52 -0.66 -9.76
CA ALA A 216 6.89 -1.73 -10.68
C ALA A 216 8.39 -2.13 -10.57
N PRO A 217 9.34 -1.18 -10.39
CA PRO A 217 10.73 -1.51 -10.14
C PRO A 217 10.99 -2.35 -8.91
N THR A 218 10.48 -1.89 -7.78
CA THR A 218 10.70 -2.48 -6.47
C THR A 218 9.98 -3.83 -6.31
N SER A 219 8.88 -4.03 -7.05
CA SER A 219 8.04 -5.25 -6.95
C SER A 219 8.44 -6.35 -7.93
N TYR A 220 8.72 -6.00 -9.19
CA TYR A 220 8.76 -6.99 -10.27
C TYR A 220 10.15 -7.22 -10.84
N PHE A 221 10.97 -6.18 -11.06
CA PHE A 221 12.27 -6.39 -11.70
C PHE A 221 13.43 -6.47 -10.71
N LEU A 222 13.53 -5.57 -9.72
CA LEU A 222 14.66 -5.54 -8.77
C LEU A 222 14.81 -6.85 -7.98
N PRO A 223 13.76 -7.40 -7.33
CA PRO A 223 13.89 -8.65 -6.58
C PRO A 223 14.23 -9.83 -7.49
N CYS A 224 13.72 -9.85 -8.72
CA CYS A 224 14.02 -10.91 -9.69
C CYS A 224 15.48 -10.86 -10.18
N ILE A 225 16.02 -9.67 -10.48
CA ILE A 225 17.43 -9.50 -10.84
C ILE A 225 18.33 -9.90 -9.66
N MET A 226 18.02 -9.42 -8.46
CA MET A 226 18.76 -9.75 -7.25
C MET A 226 18.76 -11.26 -6.99
N TRP A 227 17.61 -11.91 -7.12
CA TRP A 227 17.49 -13.36 -6.95
C TRP A 227 18.30 -14.14 -7.99
N LEU A 228 18.24 -13.75 -9.26
CA LEU A 228 19.04 -14.36 -10.33
C LEU A 228 20.55 -14.21 -10.09
N ALA A 229 21.00 -13.03 -9.61
CA ALA A 229 22.40 -12.76 -9.31
C ALA A 229 22.92 -13.55 -8.09
N ILE A 230 22.11 -13.70 -7.04
CA ILE A 230 22.48 -14.40 -5.80
C ILE A 230 22.39 -15.91 -5.95
N LYS A 231 21.27 -16.43 -6.46
CA LYS A 231 21.00 -17.87 -6.48
C LYS A 231 21.52 -18.60 -7.72
N LYS A 232 21.84 -17.88 -8.80
CA LYS A 232 22.37 -18.43 -10.06
C LYS A 232 21.68 -19.75 -10.48
N PRO A 233 20.35 -19.74 -10.66
CA PRO A 233 19.60 -20.96 -10.99
C PRO A 233 20.06 -21.53 -12.33
N LYS A 234 19.76 -22.82 -12.56
CA LYS A 234 20.01 -23.47 -13.86
C LYS A 234 19.35 -22.66 -14.98
N ARG A 235 20.14 -22.32 -16.00
CA ARG A 235 19.63 -21.63 -17.21
C ARG A 235 18.53 -22.48 -17.84
N PHE A 236 17.47 -21.82 -18.30
CA PHE A 236 16.27 -22.45 -18.85
C PHE A 236 15.44 -23.30 -17.88
N GLY A 237 15.70 -23.22 -16.57
CA GLY A 237 14.77 -23.76 -15.56
C GLY A 237 13.50 -22.91 -15.43
N LEU A 238 12.44 -23.47 -14.84
CA LEU A 238 11.18 -22.76 -14.59
C LEU A 238 11.40 -21.45 -13.83
N SER A 239 12.14 -21.48 -12.71
CA SER A 239 12.44 -20.28 -11.95
C SER A 239 13.24 -19.24 -12.75
N TRP A 240 14.12 -19.68 -13.66
CA TRP A 240 14.87 -18.76 -14.51
C TRP A 240 13.93 -18.03 -15.47
N PHE A 241 13.01 -18.75 -16.12
CA PHE A 241 12.03 -18.17 -17.03
C PHE A 241 11.03 -17.25 -16.33
N THR A 242 10.49 -17.66 -15.17
CA THR A 242 9.57 -16.83 -14.38
C THR A 242 10.20 -15.51 -13.98
N ASN A 243 11.45 -15.50 -13.51
CA ASN A 243 12.12 -14.27 -13.13
C ASN A 243 12.35 -13.34 -14.33
N TRP A 244 12.73 -13.88 -15.49
CA TRP A 244 12.88 -13.08 -16.71
C TRP A 244 11.55 -12.50 -17.20
N ILE A 245 10.45 -13.27 -17.16
CA ILE A 245 9.12 -12.74 -17.47
C ILE A 245 8.76 -11.59 -16.53
N CYS A 246 8.94 -11.75 -15.21
CA CYS A 246 8.66 -10.70 -14.25
C CYS A 246 9.50 -9.44 -14.50
N ILE A 247 10.77 -9.59 -14.89
CA ILE A 247 11.63 -8.45 -15.26
C ILE A 247 11.08 -7.74 -16.50
N ILE A 248 10.80 -8.47 -17.57
CA ILE A 248 10.30 -7.89 -18.83
C ILE A 248 8.96 -7.18 -18.59
N LEU A 249 8.01 -7.85 -17.93
CA LEU A 249 6.71 -7.27 -17.61
C LEU A 249 6.83 -6.05 -16.68
N GLY A 250 7.72 -6.12 -15.68
CA GLY A 250 7.98 -5.02 -14.76
C GLY A 250 8.56 -3.79 -15.47
N VAL A 251 9.50 -3.98 -16.41
CA VAL A 251 10.08 -2.90 -17.22
C VAL A 251 9.04 -2.31 -18.17
N ILE A 252 8.24 -3.15 -18.82
CA ILE A 252 7.13 -2.69 -19.68
C ILE A 252 6.16 -1.84 -18.85
N LEU A 253 5.77 -2.31 -17.65
CA LEU A 253 4.86 -1.59 -16.78
C LEU A 253 5.45 -0.26 -16.29
N MET A 254 6.74 -0.24 -15.94
CA MET A 254 7.47 0.96 -15.52
C MET A 254 7.51 2.05 -16.61
N ILE A 255 7.52 1.67 -17.89
CA ILE A 255 7.58 2.62 -19.00
C ILE A 255 6.17 3.03 -19.44
N ILE A 256 5.29 2.06 -19.71
CA ILE A 256 4.00 2.33 -20.35
C ILE A 256 2.98 2.91 -19.37
N SER A 257 2.96 2.44 -18.11
CA SER A 257 1.98 2.92 -17.12
C SER A 257 2.14 4.41 -16.81
N PRO A 258 3.36 4.95 -16.57
CA PRO A 258 3.54 6.39 -16.38
C PRO A 258 3.18 7.22 -17.61
N ILE A 259 3.46 6.72 -18.82
CA ILE A 259 3.04 7.41 -20.06
C ILE A 259 1.51 7.46 -20.14
N GLY A 260 0.83 6.35 -19.82
CA GLY A 260 -0.63 6.28 -19.81
C GLY A 260 -1.24 7.20 -18.76
N GLY A 261 -0.75 7.15 -17.52
CA GLY A 261 -1.17 8.02 -16.43
C GLY A 261 -0.94 9.50 -16.76
N LEU A 262 0.25 9.86 -17.23
CA LEU A 262 0.58 11.24 -17.60
C LEU A 262 -0.29 11.73 -18.78
N ARG A 263 -0.52 10.90 -19.79
CA ARG A 263 -1.43 11.23 -20.90
C ARG A 263 -2.84 11.51 -20.40
N GLN A 264 -3.35 10.68 -19.48
CA GLN A 264 -4.68 10.88 -18.90
C GLN A 264 -4.75 12.16 -18.07
N ILE A 265 -3.73 12.42 -17.23
CA ILE A 265 -3.62 13.67 -16.48
C ILE A 265 -3.64 14.88 -17.43
N ILE A 266 -2.86 14.85 -18.51
CA ILE A 266 -2.80 15.95 -19.48
C ILE A 266 -4.16 16.16 -20.18
N ILE A 267 -4.83 15.10 -20.61
CA ILE A 267 -6.14 15.20 -21.26
C ILE A 267 -7.18 15.75 -20.29
N GLN A 268 -7.25 15.19 -19.09
CA GLN A 268 -8.17 15.65 -18.05
C GLN A 268 -7.90 17.09 -17.65
N ALA A 269 -6.63 17.48 -17.49
CA ALA A 269 -6.23 18.84 -17.10
C ALA A 269 -6.47 19.89 -18.18
N LYS A 270 -6.39 19.53 -19.48
CA LYS A 270 -6.63 20.47 -20.59
C LYS A 270 -8.09 20.94 -20.65
N ASP A 271 -9.00 20.03 -20.36
CA ASP A 271 -10.44 20.28 -20.37
C ASP A 271 -10.97 20.64 -18.97
N PHE A 272 -10.11 20.61 -17.94
CA PHE A 272 -10.49 20.91 -16.57
C PHE A 272 -10.69 22.41 -16.37
N LYS A 273 -11.96 22.80 -16.23
CA LYS A 273 -12.35 24.09 -15.64
C LYS A 273 -12.89 23.82 -14.25
N PHE A 274 -12.26 24.44 -13.25
CA PHE A 274 -12.53 24.17 -11.83
C PHE A 274 -14.02 24.23 -11.48
N TYR A 275 -14.75 25.24 -11.99
CA TYR A 275 -16.20 25.41 -11.81
C TYR A 275 -16.80 26.21 -12.99
N SER A 276 -16.89 25.62 -14.19
CA SER A 276 -17.52 26.27 -15.35
C SER A 276 -18.70 25.49 -15.87
#